data_AF-A0A968BY35-F1
#
_entry.id   AF-A0A968BY35-F1
#
_cell.length_a   1.000
_cell.length_b   1.000
_cell.length_c   1.000
_cell.angle_alpha   90.00
_cell.angle_beta   90.00
_cell.angle_gamma   90.00
#
_symmetry.space_group_name_H-M   'P 1'
#
loop_
_entity.id
_entity.type
_entity.pdbx_description
1 polymer ?
#
loop_
_entity_poly.entity_id
_entity_poly.type
_entity_poly.pdbx_seq_one_letter_code
_entity_poly.pdbx_strand_id
1 'polypeptide(L)'
;QPGGEFLIWDVNVPQRPEGEERDVYAAMLRVSVGDRTIGTGYGQSWPPETRDLGYYLDLVTGAGFRVTEQVQDGRLFFLHLVKP
;
A
#
# COMPACT_ATOMS: atom_id res chain seq x y z
N GLN A 1 -13.05 15.81 -7.33
CA GLN A 1 -14.19 16.66 -6.97
C GLN A 1 -14.08 16.93 -5.46
N PRO A 2 -14.40 18.15 -4.96
CA PRO A 2 -14.55 18.39 -3.53
C PRO A 2 -15.56 17.40 -2.93
N GLY A 3 -15.28 16.91 -1.72
CA GLY A 3 -16.01 15.82 -1.07
C GLY A 3 -15.78 14.44 -1.69
N GLY A 4 -14.91 14.31 -2.69
CA GLY A 4 -14.60 13.03 -3.31
C GLY A 4 -13.78 12.13 -2.38
N GLU A 5 -14.13 10.85 -2.33
CA GLU A 5 -13.44 9.86 -1.52
C GLU A 5 -12.42 9.08 -2.35
N PHE A 6 -11.28 8.77 -1.74
CA PHE A 6 -10.28 7.90 -2.31
C PHE A 6 -9.82 6.90 -1.24
N LEU A 7 -9.94 5.61 -1.56
CA LEU A 7 -9.63 4.52 -0.65
C LEU A 7 -8.39 3.78 -1.18
N ILE A 8 -7.40 3.60 -0.32
CA ILE A 8 -6.15 2.91 -0.66
C ILE A 8 -6.03 1.69 0.25
N TRP A 9 -5.89 0.51 -0.36
CA TRP A 9 -5.36 -0.69 0.29
C TRP A 9 -4.04 -1.03 -0.39
N ASP A 10 -2.96 -1.07 0.39
CA ASP A 10 -1.64 -1.36 -0.17
C ASP A 10 -0.75 -2.05 0.87
N VAL A 11 0.45 -2.45 0.43
CA VAL A 11 1.46 -3.13 1.23
C VAL A 11 2.67 -2.24 1.45
N ASN A 12 3.27 -2.32 2.65
CA ASN A 12 4.58 -1.79 2.93
C ASN A 12 5.61 -2.55 2.08
N VAL A 13 6.25 -1.85 1.15
CA VAL A 13 7.37 -2.34 0.35
C VAL A 13 8.66 -1.82 0.98
N PRO A 14 9.44 -2.68 1.65
CA PRO A 14 10.67 -2.26 2.28
C PRO A 14 11.73 -1.90 1.24
N GLN A 15 12.78 -1.20 1.67
CA GLN A 15 13.99 -1.07 0.87
C GLN A 15 14.54 -2.44 0.46
N ARG A 16 15.14 -2.51 -0.74
CA ARG A 16 15.79 -3.73 -1.23
C ARG A 16 16.92 -4.12 -0.29
N PRO A 17 16.93 -5.35 0.26
CA PRO A 17 18.02 -5.84 1.08
C PRO A 17 19.34 -5.86 0.29
N GLU A 18 20.45 -5.60 0.97
CA GLU A 18 21.78 -5.78 0.39
C GLU A 18 21.97 -7.25 -0.01
N GLY A 19 22.53 -7.47 -1.20
CA GLY A 19 22.77 -8.82 -1.74
C GLY A 19 21.54 -9.50 -2.34
N GLU A 20 20.36 -8.89 -2.31
CA GLU A 20 19.23 -9.37 -3.12
C GLU A 20 19.59 -9.24 -4.60
N GLU A 21 19.47 -10.33 -5.37
CA GLU A 21 19.80 -10.35 -6.81
C GLU A 21 18.61 -9.92 -7.68
N ARG A 22 17.38 -10.14 -7.20
CA ARG A 22 16.16 -9.84 -7.95
C ARG A 22 15.83 -8.35 -7.89
N ASP A 23 15.44 -7.82 -9.04
CA ASP A 23 14.97 -6.44 -9.20
C ASP A 23 13.46 -6.28 -8.94
N VAL A 24 12.75 -7.36 -8.64
CA VAL A 24 11.31 -7.37 -8.41
C VAL A 24 11.01 -7.68 -6.94
N TYR A 25 10.15 -6.86 -6.34
CA TYR A 25 9.46 -7.17 -5.09
C TYR A 25 8.13 -7.86 -5.41
N ALA A 26 7.86 -8.99 -4.75
CA ALA A 26 6.59 -9.72 -4.87
C ALA A 26 5.89 -9.81 -3.51
N ALA A 27 4.74 -9.17 -3.39
CA ALA A 27 3.85 -9.31 -2.25
C ALA A 27 2.91 -10.50 -2.48
N MET A 28 3.09 -11.57 -1.71
CA MET A 28 2.18 -12.72 -1.73
C MET A 28 0.90 -12.37 -0.97
N LEU A 29 -0.24 -12.44 -1.64
CA LEU A 29 -1.55 -12.16 -1.08
C LEU A 29 -2.37 -13.45 -0.97
N ARG A 30 -2.99 -13.65 0.18
CA ARG A 30 -4.00 -14.69 0.38
C ARG A 30 -5.34 -14.04 0.70
N VAL A 31 -6.31 -14.20 -0.18
CA VAL A 31 -7.65 -13.61 -0.04
C VAL A 31 -8.66 -14.71 0.20
N SER A 32 -9.48 -14.57 1.23
CA SER A 32 -10.64 -15.43 1.46
C SER A 32 -11.90 -14.75 0.96
N VAL A 33 -12.60 -15.39 0.02
CA VAL A 33 -13.86 -14.90 -0.56
C VAL A 33 -14.91 -16.00 -0.43
N GLY A 34 -15.84 -15.82 0.50
CA GLY A 34 -16.80 -16.87 0.86
C GLY A 34 -16.08 -18.09 1.42
N ASP A 35 -16.33 -19.26 0.82
CA ASP A 35 -15.71 -20.55 1.15
C ASP A 35 -14.38 -20.80 0.42
N ARG A 36 -13.90 -19.85 -0.38
CA ARG A 36 -12.70 -20.00 -1.20
C ARG A 36 -11.54 -19.20 -0.63
N THR A 37 -10.36 -19.79 -0.68
CA THR A 37 -9.09 -19.09 -0.44
C THR A 37 -8.28 -19.04 -1.73
N ILE A 38 -7.92 -17.84 -2.16
CA ILE A 38 -7.12 -17.59 -3.36
C ILE A 38 -5.74 -17.12 -2.91
N GLY A 39 -4.69 -17.82 -3.35
CA GLY A 39 -3.31 -17.37 -3.25
C GLY A 39 -2.88 -16.71 -4.55
N THR A 40 -2.44 -15.46 -4.49
CA THR A 40 -1.89 -14.72 -5.63
C THR A 40 -0.66 -13.93 -5.19
N GLY A 41 0.02 -13.29 -6.14
CA GLY A 41 1.14 -12.40 -5.86
C GLY A 41 1.08 -11.15 -6.73
N TYR A 42 1.38 -10.00 -6.14
CA TYR A 42 1.54 -8.74 -6.85
C TYR A 42 3.03 -8.42 -6.92
N GLY A 43 3.55 -8.39 -8.14
CA GLY A 43 4.94 -8.05 -8.42
C GLY A 43 5.08 -6.62 -8.90
N GLN A 44 6.11 -5.93 -8.44
CA GLN A 44 6.54 -4.65 -9.00
C GLN A 44 8.07 -4.59 -9.01
N SER A 45 8.65 -3.73 -9.84
CA SER A 45 10.05 -3.37 -9.68
C SER A 45 10.29 -2.86 -8.26
N TRP A 46 11.38 -3.29 -7.64
CA TRP A 46 11.74 -2.87 -6.31
C TRP A 46 11.94 -1.35 -6.32
N PRO A 47 11.19 -0.59 -5.50
CA PRO A 47 11.32 0.85 -5.53
C PRO A 47 12.70 1.27 -5.00
N PRO A 48 13.23 2.43 -5.46
CA PRO A 48 14.53 2.93 -5.00
C PRO A 48 14.52 3.26 -3.51
N GLU A 49 13.36 3.58 -2.96
CA GLU A 49 13.13 3.93 -1.56
C GLU A 49 11.97 3.10 -1.01
N THR A 50 11.93 2.94 0.31
CA THR A 50 10.80 2.32 1.02
C THR A 50 9.49 3.00 0.64
N ARG A 51 8.47 2.19 0.33
CA ARG A 51 7.09 2.65 0.15
C ARG A 51 6.28 2.07 1.30
N ASP A 52 6.16 2.84 2.37
CA ASP A 52 5.39 2.47 3.56
C ASP A 52 4.23 3.43 3.79
N LEU A 53 3.45 3.17 4.83
CA LEU A 53 2.34 4.03 5.24
C LEU A 53 2.77 5.50 5.42
N GLY A 54 3.95 5.76 5.97
CA GLY A 54 4.48 7.12 6.15
C GLY A 54 4.67 7.84 4.82
N TYR A 55 5.33 7.18 3.87
CA TYR A 55 5.49 7.69 2.51
C TYR A 55 4.14 8.10 1.87
N TYR A 56 3.11 7.25 2.00
CA TYR A 56 1.80 7.56 1.44
C TYR A 56 1.07 8.67 2.19
N LEU A 57 1.19 8.76 3.52
CA LEU A 57 0.61 9.86 4.30
C LEU A 57 1.18 11.22 3.87
N ASP A 58 2.48 11.30 3.65
CA ASP A 58 3.14 12.52 3.17
C ASP A 58 2.65 12.89 1.77
N LEU A 59 2.55 11.90 0.87
CA LEU A 59 2.11 12.10 -0.50
C LEU A 59 0.65 12.59 -0.57
N VAL A 60 -0.26 11.96 0.17
CA VAL A 60 -1.70 12.33 0.11
C VAL A 60 -1.95 13.68 0.78
N THR A 61 -1.21 14.01 1.84
CA THR A 61 -1.26 15.32 2.49
C THR A 61 -0.75 16.40 1.53
N GLY A 62 0.40 16.17 0.88
CA GLY A 62 0.94 17.07 -0.14
C GLY A 62 0.02 17.25 -1.35
N ALA A 63 -0.78 16.23 -1.69
CA ALA A 63 -1.79 16.29 -2.74
C ALA A 63 -3.11 16.98 -2.31
N GLY A 64 -3.21 17.42 -1.06
CA GLY A 64 -4.36 18.14 -0.53
C GLY A 64 -5.53 17.25 -0.11
N PHE A 65 -5.29 15.97 0.15
CA PHE A 65 -6.30 15.11 0.78
C PHE A 65 -6.25 15.22 2.29
N ARG A 66 -7.41 15.04 2.92
CA ARG A 66 -7.52 14.82 4.36
C ARG A 66 -7.69 13.33 4.62
N VAL A 67 -6.84 12.77 5.49
CA VAL A 67 -6.97 11.38 5.95
C VAL A 67 -8.08 11.31 7.00
N THR A 68 -9.08 10.48 6.75
CA THR A 68 -10.24 10.27 7.64
C THR A 68 -10.18 8.94 8.38
N GLU A 69 -9.50 7.94 7.82
CA GLU A 69 -9.24 6.66 8.46
C GLU A 69 -7.86 6.13 8.06
N GLN A 70 -7.19 5.48 9.00
CA GLN A 70 -5.92 4.80 8.80
C GLN A 70 -5.93 3.51 9.61
N VAL A 71 -5.66 2.39 8.94
CA VAL A 71 -5.52 1.08 9.60
C VAL A 71 -4.24 0.43 9.09
N GLN A 72 -3.48 -0.20 9.98
CA GLN A 72 -2.31 -0.98 9.62
C GLN A 72 -2.38 -2.34 10.30
N ASP A 73 -2.20 -3.41 9.52
CA ASP A 73 -2.09 -4.78 9.98
C ASP A 73 -0.87 -5.46 9.35
N GLY A 74 0.18 -5.60 10.15
CA GLY A 74 1.48 -6.09 9.69
C GLY A 74 2.03 -5.25 8.54
N ARG A 75 2.09 -5.83 7.36
CA ARG A 75 2.57 -5.17 6.13
C ARG A 75 1.44 -4.55 5.31
N LEU A 76 0.17 -4.81 5.60
CA LEU A 76 -0.96 -4.23 4.90
C LEU A 76 -1.38 -2.94 5.59
N PHE A 77 -1.80 -1.96 4.81
CA PHE A 77 -2.44 -0.77 5.35
C PHE A 77 -3.63 -0.35 4.51
N PHE A 78 -4.51 0.41 5.15
CA PHE A 78 -5.68 1.03 4.58
C PHE A 78 -5.69 2.52 4.90
N LEU A 79 -6.03 3.35 3.91
CA LEU A 79 -6.29 4.77 4.05
C LEU A 79 -7.66 5.12 3.46
N HIS A 80 -8.47 5.85 4.23
CA HIS A 80 -9.62 6.59 3.71
C HIS A 80 -9.25 8.06 3.60
N LEU A 81 -9.40 8.61 2.39
CA LEU A 81 -9.02 9.96 2.06
C LEU A 81 -10.22 10.72 1.52
N VAL A 82 -10.38 11.98 1.95
CA VAL A 82 -11.40 12.88 1.41
C VAL A 82 -10.71 14.09 0.81
N LYS A 83 -11.06 14.42 -0.44
CA LYS A 83 -10.65 15.70 -1.05
C LYS A 83 -11.54 16.80 -0.46
N PRO A 84 -10.97 17.78 0.27
CA PRO A 84 -11.74 18.89 0.83
C PRO A 84 -12.52 19.67 -0.24
#